data_AF-A0A7K1KFG7-F1
#
_entry.id   AF-A0A7K1KFG7-F1
#
_cell.length_a   1.000
_cell.length_b   1.000
_cell.length_c   1.000
_cell.angle_alpha   90.00
_cell.angle_beta   90.00
_cell.angle_gamma   90.00
#
_symmetry.space_group_name_H-M   'P 1'
#
loop_
_entity.id
_entity.type
_entity.pdbx_description
1 polymer ?
#
loop_
_entity_poly.entity_id
_entity_poly.type
_entity_poly.pdbx_seq_one_letter_code
_entity_poly.pdbx_strand_id
1 'polypeptide(L)'
;MKLEVVEPCWLIAVGDAERVEVLRSPLVTLDDPSYEPIDRFITDHGLVLAVQETWPDPEFMFGQVEASVYVPPSVRNGVLASTEMSLSWYAAAELVAAE
;
A
#
# COMPACT_ATOMS: atom_id res chain seq x y z
N MET A 1 11.01 -1.78 -12.42
CA MET A 1 11.75 -1.77 -11.14
C MET A 1 10.75 -2.14 -10.05
N LYS A 2 11.12 -2.97 -9.08
CA LYS A 2 10.20 -3.43 -8.04
C LYS A 2 10.62 -2.85 -6.68
N LEU A 3 9.63 -2.54 -5.85
CA LEU A 3 9.78 -2.20 -4.44
C LEU A 3 9.45 -3.45 -3.61
N GLU A 4 10.35 -3.79 -2.68
CA GLU A 4 10.14 -4.85 -1.70
C GLU A 4 10.81 -4.43 -0.39
N VAL A 5 9.98 -4.08 0.59
CA VAL A 5 10.37 -3.80 1.98
C VAL A 5 9.53 -4.73 2.84
N VAL A 6 10.19 -5.58 3.64
CA VAL A 6 9.50 -6.57 4.47
C VAL A 6 10.10 -6.56 5.86
N GLU A 7 9.47 -5.81 6.76
CA GLU A 7 9.68 -5.84 8.20
C GLU A 7 8.42 -6.47 8.84
N PRO A 8 8.46 -7.79 9.14
CA PRO A 8 7.28 -8.54 9.54
C PRO A 8 6.52 -7.89 10.71
N CYS A 9 5.19 -7.88 10.61
CA CYS A 9 4.27 -7.30 11.60
C CYS A 9 4.44 -5.79 11.81
N TRP A 10 5.31 -5.11 11.07
CA TRP A 10 5.68 -3.72 11.32
C TRP A 10 5.48 -2.85 10.08
N LEU A 11 6.17 -3.16 8.99
CA LEU A 11 6.12 -2.40 7.75
C LEU A 11 6.38 -3.33 6.56
N ILE A 12 5.41 -3.42 5.67
CA ILE A 12 5.49 -4.22 4.45
C ILE A 12 5.12 -3.30 3.30
N ALA A 13 5.99 -3.20 2.29
CA ALA A 13 5.69 -2.51 1.05
C ALA A 13 6.12 -3.35 -0.14
N VAL A 14 5.18 -3.61 -1.04
CA VAL A 14 5.41 -4.41 -2.24
C VAL A 14 4.77 -3.72 -3.43
N GLY A 15 5.48 -3.71 -4.55
CA GLY A 15 4.91 -3.17 -5.79
C GLY A 15 5.95 -2.81 -6.83
N ASP A 16 5.51 -1.97 -7.75
CA ASP A 16 6.32 -1.44 -8.85
C ASP A 16 5.86 -0.02 -9.25
N ALA A 17 6.31 0.45 -10.41
CA ALA A 17 6.02 1.78 -10.91
C ALA A 17 4.54 2.02 -11.30
N GLU A 18 3.69 0.99 -11.29
CA GLU A 18 2.26 1.10 -11.61
C GLU A 18 1.37 0.99 -10.37
N ARG A 19 1.83 0.28 -9.33
CA ARG A 19 1.10 0.14 -8.08
C ARG A 19 2.05 -0.23 -6.94
N VAL A 20 1.89 0.44 -5.80
CA VAL A 20 2.54 0.07 -4.53
C VAL A 20 1.49 -0.09 -3.46
N GLU A 21 1.58 -1.20 -2.73
CA GLU A 21 0.78 -1.43 -1.52
C GLU A 21 1.70 -1.35 -0.32
N VAL A 22 1.28 -0.61 0.70
CA VAL A 22 2.01 -0.40 1.95
C VAL A 22 1.10 -0.80 3.10
N LEU A 23 1.50 -1.78 3.88
CA LEU A 23 0.89 -2.18 5.14
C LEU A 23 1.82 -1.76 6.27
N ARG A 24 1.34 -0.94 7.19
CA ARG A 24 2.16 -0.46 8.31
C ARG A 24 1.41 -0.50 9.62
N SER A 25 2.15 -0.77 10.69
CA SER A 25 1.67 -0.52 12.04
C SER A 25 1.41 0.99 12.23
N PRO A 26 0.36 1.41 12.95
CA PRO A 26 0.04 2.83 13.15
C PRO A 26 1.14 3.69 13.78
N LEU A 27 2.14 3.06 14.41
CA LEU A 27 3.28 3.77 14.99
C LEU A 27 4.41 4.04 13.98
N VAL A 28 4.36 3.45 12.79
CA VAL A 28 5.28 3.77 11.70
C VAL A 28 4.82 5.07 11.06
N THR A 29 5.58 6.13 11.29
CA THR A 29 5.39 7.46 10.72
C THR A 29 6.15 7.61 9.39
N LEU A 30 5.90 8.70 8.67
CA LEU A 30 6.60 8.99 7.42
C LEU A 30 8.05 9.43 7.64
N ASP A 31 8.38 9.88 8.86
CA ASP A 31 9.73 10.31 9.24
C ASP A 31 10.62 9.14 9.71
N ASP A 32 10.05 7.94 9.83
CA ASP A 32 10.80 6.77 10.26
C ASP A 32 11.81 6.33 9.18
N PRO A 33 13.06 6.01 9.54
CA PRO A 33 14.08 5.57 8.57
C PRO A 33 13.66 4.34 7.76
N SER A 34 12.88 3.43 8.36
CA SER A 34 12.32 2.26 7.67
C SER A 34 11.35 2.64 6.53
N TYR A 35 10.76 3.84 6.58
CA TYR A 35 9.83 4.33 5.57
C TYR A 35 10.54 5.06 4.41
N GLU A 36 11.77 5.52 4.60
CA GLU A 36 12.55 6.25 3.59
C GLU A 36 12.59 5.55 2.21
N PRO A 37 12.84 4.22 2.10
CA PRO A 37 12.89 3.55 0.81
C PRO A 37 11.55 3.58 0.07
N ILE A 38 10.44 3.54 0.82
CA ILE A 38 9.07 3.56 0.29
C ILE A 38 8.75 4.96 -0.22
N ASP A 39 9.00 5.98 0.61
CA ASP A 39 8.77 7.39 0.25
C ASP A 39 9.58 7.80 -0.98
N ARG A 40 10.85 7.40 -1.01
CA ARG A 40 11.71 7.62 -2.17
C ARG A 40 11.17 6.94 -3.42
N PHE A 41 10.75 5.68 -3.33
CA PHE A 41 10.22 4.95 -4.49
C PHE A 41 8.93 5.60 -5.02
N ILE A 42 8.01 5.97 -4.13
CA ILE A 42 6.77 6.68 -4.49
C ILE A 42 7.09 7.99 -5.19
N THR A 43 8.04 8.76 -4.66
CA THR A 43 8.47 10.05 -5.22
C THR A 43 9.16 9.89 -6.57
N ASP A 44 10.12 8.98 -6.68
CA ASP A 44 10.90 8.73 -7.90
C ASP A 44 10.00 8.25 -9.07
N HIS A 45 8.91 7.54 -8.75
CA HIS A 45 7.94 7.06 -9.74
C HIS A 45 6.70 7.96 -9.90
N GLY A 46 6.59 9.06 -9.15
CA GLY A 46 5.47 10.00 -9.22
C GLY A 46 4.12 9.37 -8.85
N LEU A 47 4.13 8.37 -7.95
CA LEU A 47 2.92 7.70 -7.48
C LEU A 47 2.17 8.60 -6.50
N VAL A 48 0.84 8.45 -6.47
CA VAL A 48 -0.04 9.20 -5.57
C VAL A 48 -0.93 8.27 -4.78
N LEU A 49 -1.23 8.63 -3.54
CA LEU A 49 -2.14 7.87 -2.68
C LEU A 49 -3.53 7.78 -3.33
N ALA A 50 -4.00 6.56 -3.59
CA ALA A 50 -5.33 6.28 -4.11
C ALA A 50 -6.33 5.94 -3.00
N VAL A 51 -5.93 5.06 -2.08
CA VAL A 51 -6.75 4.63 -0.94
C VAL A 51 -5.89 4.51 0.30
N GLN A 52 -6.47 4.82 1.45
CA GLN A 52 -5.90 4.57 2.76
C GLN A 52 -7.02 4.06 3.66
N GLU A 53 -6.80 2.92 4.28
CA GLU A 53 -7.74 2.29 5.21
C GLU A 53 -6.99 1.79 6.44
N THR A 54 -7.72 1.64 7.54
CA THR A 54 -7.14 1.15 8.79
C THR A 54 -8.10 0.16 9.43
N TRP A 55 -7.60 -0.99 9.87
CA TRP A 55 -8.41 -2.02 10.51
C TRP A 55 -7.64 -2.75 11.62
N PRO A 56 -8.36 -3.41 12.55
CA PRO A 56 -7.73 -4.29 13.52
C PRO A 56 -7.13 -5.52 12.84
N ASP A 57 -5.87 -5.81 13.15
CA ASP A 57 -5.17 -6.99 12.67
C ASP A 57 -4.24 -7.50 13.79
N PRO A 58 -4.55 -8.63 14.44
CA PRO A 58 -3.77 -9.16 15.55
C PRO A 58 -2.38 -9.65 15.15
N GLU A 59 -2.12 -9.83 13.84
CA GLU A 59 -0.80 -10.23 13.34
C GLU A 59 0.15 -9.03 13.20
N PHE A 60 -0.38 -7.81 13.11
CA PHE A 60 0.42 -6.59 13.12
C PHE A 60 0.72 -6.11 14.55
N MET A 61 1.88 -5.46 14.70
CA MET A 61 2.25 -4.81 15.96
C MET A 61 1.16 -3.82 16.37
N PHE A 62 0.75 -3.93 17.64
CA PHE A 62 -0.32 -3.16 18.28
C PHE A 62 -1.73 -3.51 17.81
N GLY A 63 -1.91 -4.63 17.11
CA GLY A 63 -3.23 -5.18 16.80
C GLY A 63 -4.02 -4.37 15.76
N GLN A 64 -3.33 -3.54 14.98
CA GLN A 64 -3.92 -2.63 14.02
C GLN A 64 -2.94 -2.44 12.86
N VAL A 65 -3.50 -2.32 11.65
CA VAL A 65 -2.73 -2.07 10.42
C VAL A 65 -3.38 -0.93 9.65
N GLU A 66 -2.54 -0.05 9.10
CA GLU A 66 -2.92 0.92 8.10
C GLU A 66 -2.42 0.43 6.74
N ALA A 67 -3.33 0.30 5.78
CA ALA A 67 -3.01 -0.02 4.41
C ALA A 67 -3.18 1.21 3.52
N SER A 68 -2.15 1.47 2.71
CA SER A 68 -2.13 2.53 1.71
C SER A 68 -1.81 1.94 0.35
N VAL A 69 -2.53 2.39 -0.68
CA VAL A 69 -2.21 2.04 -2.07
C VAL A 69 -1.83 3.30 -2.84
N TYR A 70 -0.69 3.24 -3.51
CA TYR A 70 -0.17 4.31 -4.36
C TYR A 70 -0.18 3.86 -5.82
N VAL A 71 -0.67 4.73 -6.70
CA VAL A 71 -0.80 4.48 -8.15
C VAL A 71 -0.46 5.74 -8.94
N PRO A 72 -0.20 5.66 -10.26
CA PRO A 72 -0.04 6.83 -11.10
C PRO A 72 -1.27 7.76 -11.06
N PRO A 73 -1.09 9.09 -11.18
CA PRO A 73 -2.21 10.05 -11.16
C PRO A 73 -3.33 9.75 -12.16
N SER A 74 -2.98 9.21 -13.34
CA SER A 74 -3.94 8.81 -14.38
C SER A 74 -4.90 7.71 -13.90
N VAL A 75 -4.41 6.75 -13.12
CA VAL A 75 -5.19 5.63 -12.58
C VAL A 75 -6.12 6.11 -11.46
N ARG A 76 -5.60 6.93 -10.52
CA ARG A 76 -6.40 7.50 -9.43
C ARG A 76 -7.59 8.30 -9.96
N ASN A 77 -7.39 9.10 -11.00
CA ASN A 77 -8.44 9.90 -11.62
C ASN A 77 -9.48 9.04 -12.35
N GLY A 78 -9.09 7.86 -12.87
CA GLY A 78 -10.01 6.88 -13.44
C GLY A 78 -10.91 6.21 -12.40
N VAL A 79 -10.38 5.97 -11.20
CA VAL A 79 -11.14 5.42 -10.05
C VAL A 79 -12.16 6.43 -9.50
N LEU A 80 -11.82 7.72 -9.45
CA LEU A 80 -12.78 8.77 -9.06
C LEU A 80 -13.90 8.99 -10.11
N ALA A 81 -13.62 8.72 -11.39
CA ALA A 81 -14.63 8.76 -12.46
C ALA A 81 -15.56 7.53 -12.46
N SER A 82 -15.14 6.42 -11.82
CA SER A 82 -15.87 5.15 -11.73
C SER A 82 -16.11 4.80 -10.27
N THR A 83 -16.90 5.60 -9.56
CA THR A 83 -17.30 5.28 -8.18
C THR A 83 -18.29 4.12 -8.20
N GLU A 84 -17.78 2.89 -8.14
CA GLU A 84 -18.37 1.72 -7.46
C GLU A 84 -17.47 0.50 -7.73
N MET A 85 -16.44 0.28 -6.92
CA MET A 85 -15.90 -1.07 -6.72
C MET A 85 -15.34 -1.21 -5.30
N SER A 86 -16.24 -1.46 -4.35
CA SER A 86 -15.93 -2.15 -3.10
C SER A 86 -15.58 -3.60 -3.42
N LEU A 87 -14.35 -3.85 -3.84
CA LEU A 87 -13.76 -5.19 -3.75
C LEU A 87 -13.01 -5.29 -2.42
N SER A 88 -13.43 -6.26 -1.60
CA SER A 88 -12.67 -6.71 -0.43
C SER A 88 -11.26 -7.11 -0.87
N TRP A 89 -10.24 -6.65 -0.14
CA TRP A 89 -8.82 -6.94 -0.42
C TRP A 89 -8.49 -8.44 -0.48
N TYR A 90 -9.32 -9.30 0.13
CA TYR A 90 -9.23 -10.76 -0.03
C TYR A 90 -9.36 -11.21 -1.50
N ALA A 91 -10.19 -10.55 -2.31
CA ALA A 91 -10.37 -10.91 -3.71
C ALA A 91 -9.18 -10.48 -4.59
N ALA A 92 -8.42 -9.46 -4.17
CA ALA A 92 -7.23 -9.02 -4.89
C ALA A 92 -6.06 -10.00 -4.71
N ALA A 93 -5.90 -10.57 -3.51
CA ALA A 93 -4.85 -11.56 -3.22
C ALA A 93 -5.05 -12.89 -3.96
N GLU A 94 -6.29 -13.36 -4.15
CA GLU A 94 -6.58 -14.59 -4.91
C GLU A 94 -6.32 -14.45 -6.41
N LEU A 95 -6.48 -13.24 -6.98
CA LEU A 95 -6.23 -12.98 -8.40
C LEU A 95 -4.74 -13.01 -8.76
N VAL A 96 -3.87 -12.60 -7.83
CA VAL A 96 -2.40 -12.63 -8.02
C VAL A 96 -1.84 -14.04 -7.84
N ALA A 97 -2.52 -14.91 -7.10
CA ALA A 97 -2.12 -16.30 -6.88
C ALA A 97 -2.58 -17.27 -8.00
N ALA A 98 -3.35 -16.79 -8.98
CA ALA A 98 -3.93 -17.58 -10.05
C ALA A 98 -3.16 -17.54 -11.39
N GLU A 99 -1.97 -16.92 -11.43
CA GLU A 99 -1.03 -16.97 -12.57
C GLU A 99 0.12 -17.96 -12.39
#